data_AF-A0A9E5UMR6-F1
#
_entry.id   AF-A0A9E5UMR6-F1
#
_cell.length_a   1.000
_cell.length_b   1.000
_cell.length_c   1.000
_cell.angle_alpha   90.00
_cell.angle_beta   90.00
_cell.angle_gamma   90.00
#
_symmetry.space_group_name_H-M   'P 1'
#
loop_
_entity.id
_entity.type
_entity.pdbx_description
1 polymer ?
#
loop_
_entity_poly.entity_id
_entity_poly.type
_entity_poly.pdbx_seq_one_letter_code
_entity_poly.pdbx_strand_id
1 'polypeptide(L)'
;MVGEFAIVKDQWQGKEVSYYVAPAFAPHARAIFGKTPAMLDFFSQKLGIAYPWNKYAQAVVQHFVSGAMENTTASVFYDYVQVDARSLQDEHHESIIAHELMHQWFGNLVTCENWAYITLNELLPIMLNILGRAPIWPGRSHYLGLEHWQNYLSGFCQSPPAPSSAPAMPTLTTF
;
A
#
# COMPACT_ATOMS: atom_id res chain seq x y z
N MET A 1 -13.30 15.29 -6.75
CA MET A 1 -12.34 16.39 -6.99
C MET A 1 -12.85 17.22 -8.16
N VAL A 2 -12.73 18.54 -8.10
CA VAL A 2 -13.09 19.46 -9.18
C VAL A 2 -11.89 20.36 -9.42
N GLY A 3 -11.43 20.44 -10.66
CA GLY A 3 -10.23 21.19 -11.04
C GLY A 3 -9.82 20.88 -12.48
N GLU A 4 -8.85 21.62 -12.98
CA GLU A 4 -8.26 21.39 -14.29
C GLU A 4 -7.18 20.30 -14.19
N PHE A 5 -7.51 19.10 -14.66
CA PHE A 5 -6.60 17.95 -14.66
C PHE A 5 -6.39 17.43 -16.08
N ALA A 6 -5.15 17.10 -16.40
CA ALA A 6 -4.89 16.13 -17.45
C ALA A 6 -5.06 14.72 -16.90
N ILE A 7 -5.78 13.88 -17.64
CA ILE A 7 -6.05 12.49 -17.26
C ILE A 7 -5.23 11.58 -18.16
N VAL A 8 -4.28 10.86 -17.58
CA VAL A 8 -3.54 9.81 -18.26
C VAL A 8 -4.10 8.46 -17.81
N LYS A 9 -4.57 7.66 -18.78
CA LYS A 9 -5.17 6.35 -18.50
C LYS A 9 -4.17 5.23 -18.66
N ASP A 10 -4.31 4.23 -17.82
CA ASP A 10 -3.66 2.94 -17.87
C ASP A 10 -4.68 1.84 -17.51
N GLN A 11 -4.23 0.59 -17.45
CA GLN A 11 -5.13 -0.52 -17.15
C GLN A 11 -4.42 -1.62 -16.38
N TRP A 12 -5.19 -2.30 -15.54
CA TRP A 12 -4.75 -3.50 -14.83
C TRP A 12 -5.87 -4.53 -14.86
N GLN A 13 -5.62 -5.70 -15.49
CA GLN A 13 -6.59 -6.79 -15.62
C GLN A 13 -7.99 -6.35 -16.10
N GLY A 14 -8.04 -5.43 -17.08
CA GLY A 14 -9.28 -4.87 -17.62
C GLY A 14 -9.95 -3.78 -16.76
N LYS A 15 -9.41 -3.47 -15.58
CA LYS A 15 -9.85 -2.36 -14.73
C LYS A 15 -9.09 -1.08 -15.10
N GLU A 16 -9.79 0.05 -15.10
CA GLU A 16 -9.19 1.36 -15.38
C GLU A 16 -8.25 1.76 -14.24
N VAL A 17 -7.03 2.16 -14.59
CA VAL A 17 -6.11 2.88 -13.71
C VAL A 17 -5.94 4.28 -14.30
N SER A 18 -6.10 5.33 -13.50
CA SER A 18 -6.08 6.70 -14.01
C SER A 18 -5.22 7.62 -13.17
N TYR A 19 -4.48 8.51 -13.83
CA TYR A 19 -3.60 9.49 -13.21
C TYR A 19 -4.12 10.89 -13.53
N TYR A 20 -4.54 11.61 -12.48
CA TYR A 20 -5.01 12.99 -12.55
C TYR A 20 -3.86 13.88 -12.12
N VAL A 21 -3.27 14.58 -13.08
CA VAL A 21 -2.12 15.46 -12.85
C VAL A 21 -2.41 16.85 -13.39
N ALA A 22 -1.65 17.84 -12.97
CA ALA A 22 -1.72 19.16 -13.58
C ALA A 22 -1.32 19.04 -15.08
N PRO A 23 -1.94 19.82 -15.99
CA PRO A 23 -1.72 19.66 -17.43
C PRO A 23 -0.25 19.66 -17.87
N ALA A 24 0.58 20.47 -17.22
CA ALA A 24 2.03 20.55 -17.49
C ALA A 24 2.78 19.23 -17.23
N PHE A 25 2.28 18.37 -16.35
CA PHE A 25 2.92 17.11 -15.96
C PHE A 25 2.34 15.88 -16.65
N ALA A 26 1.34 16.05 -17.54
CA ALA A 26 0.77 14.94 -18.31
C ALA A 26 1.82 14.07 -19.03
N PRO A 27 2.89 14.63 -19.64
CA PRO A 27 3.94 13.81 -20.26
C PRO A 27 4.73 12.95 -19.27
N HIS A 28 4.80 13.36 -18.00
CA HIS A 28 5.57 12.69 -16.94
C HIS A 28 4.73 11.72 -16.11
N ALA A 29 3.40 11.75 -16.22
CA ALA A 29 2.49 10.94 -15.40
C ALA A 29 2.81 9.44 -15.42
N ARG A 30 3.15 8.86 -16.58
CA ARG A 30 3.54 7.45 -16.68
C ARG A 30 4.91 7.16 -16.05
N ALA A 31 5.83 8.12 -16.07
CA ALA A 31 7.12 7.93 -15.41
C ALA A 31 6.98 7.96 -13.88
N ILE A 32 6.04 8.76 -13.36
CA ILE A 32 5.73 8.86 -11.93
C ILE A 32 4.91 7.66 -11.45
N PHE A 33 3.79 7.36 -12.12
CA PHE A 33 2.77 6.39 -11.66
C PHE A 33 2.70 5.09 -12.47
N GLY A 34 3.44 4.95 -13.57
CA GLY A 34 3.26 3.83 -14.52
C GLY A 34 3.60 2.45 -13.96
N LYS A 35 4.16 2.36 -12.74
CA LYS A 35 4.40 1.08 -12.05
C LYS A 35 3.19 0.60 -11.24
N THR A 36 2.13 1.40 -11.12
CA THR A 36 0.93 1.04 -10.36
C THR A 36 0.31 -0.29 -10.79
N PRO A 37 0.16 -0.65 -12.07
CA PRO A 37 -0.33 -1.96 -12.45
C PRO A 37 0.53 -3.12 -11.92
N ALA A 38 1.86 -2.98 -11.94
CA ALA A 38 2.77 -4.00 -11.39
C ALA A 38 2.67 -4.09 -9.86
N MET A 39 2.47 -2.96 -9.17
CA MET A 39 2.23 -2.94 -7.73
C MET A 39 0.89 -3.60 -7.38
N LEU A 40 -0.17 -3.37 -8.17
CA LEU A 40 -1.47 -4.01 -8.03
C LEU A 40 -1.36 -5.53 -8.15
N ASP A 41 -0.61 -6.03 -9.15
CA ASP A 41 -0.34 -7.47 -9.30
C ASP A 41 0.39 -8.03 -8.07
N PHE A 42 1.46 -7.35 -7.64
CA PHE A 42 2.27 -7.79 -6.51
C PHE A 42 1.46 -7.88 -5.22
N PHE A 43 0.71 -6.83 -4.86
CA PHE A 43 -0.08 -6.84 -3.63
C PHE A 43 -1.22 -7.85 -3.71
N SER A 44 -1.88 -7.96 -4.87
CA SER A 44 -2.93 -8.97 -5.08
C SER A 44 -2.40 -10.39 -4.87
N GLN A 45 -1.22 -10.70 -5.42
CA GLN A 45 -0.59 -12.02 -5.27
C GLN A 45 -0.10 -12.25 -3.83
N LYS A 46 0.55 -11.25 -3.22
CA LYS A 46 1.15 -11.36 -1.90
C LYS A 46 0.11 -11.56 -0.80
N LEU A 47 -1.06 -10.93 -0.95
CA LEU A 47 -2.17 -11.04 -0.02
C LEU A 47 -3.12 -12.18 -0.37
N GLY A 48 -3.03 -12.73 -1.58
CA GLY A 48 -3.97 -13.73 -2.10
C GLY A 48 -5.38 -13.19 -2.33
N ILE A 49 -5.54 -11.86 -2.37
CA ILE A 49 -6.82 -11.18 -2.53
C ILE A 49 -6.68 -10.20 -3.69
N ALA A 50 -7.40 -10.45 -4.79
CA ALA A 50 -7.43 -9.55 -5.93
C ALA A 50 -7.94 -8.16 -5.52
N TYR A 51 -7.44 -7.12 -6.19
CA TYR A 51 -7.90 -5.75 -5.96
C TYR A 51 -9.44 -5.66 -6.05
N PRO A 52 -10.11 -5.26 -4.96
CA PRO A 52 -11.56 -5.47 -4.80
C PRO A 52 -12.42 -4.49 -5.59
N TRP A 53 -11.85 -3.39 -6.09
CA TRP A 53 -12.61 -2.29 -6.70
C TRP A 53 -12.63 -2.34 -8.23
N ASN A 54 -13.53 -1.58 -8.86
CA ASN A 54 -13.72 -1.58 -10.32
C ASN A 54 -12.72 -0.72 -11.09
N LYS A 55 -12.15 0.28 -10.42
CA LYS A 55 -11.17 1.21 -10.98
C LYS A 55 -10.27 1.73 -9.87
N TYR A 56 -9.12 2.27 -10.26
CA TYR A 56 -8.22 2.97 -9.37
C TYR A 56 -7.77 4.29 -9.98
N ALA A 57 -7.82 5.35 -9.19
CA ALA A 57 -7.36 6.68 -9.57
C ALA A 57 -6.24 7.12 -8.62
N GLN A 58 -5.32 7.91 -9.16
CA GLN A 58 -4.30 8.61 -8.39
C GLN A 58 -4.34 10.05 -8.83
N ALA A 59 -4.53 10.96 -7.88
CA ALA A 59 -4.71 12.37 -8.16
C ALA A 59 -3.71 13.21 -7.38
N VAL A 60 -3.07 14.15 -8.07
CA VAL A 60 -2.18 15.09 -7.43
C VAL A 60 -2.90 16.40 -7.19
N VAL A 61 -2.94 16.85 -5.93
CA VAL A 61 -3.64 18.07 -5.52
C VAL A 61 -2.62 19.08 -5.00
N GLN A 62 -2.73 20.32 -5.48
CA GLN A 62 -1.89 21.43 -5.01
C GLN A 62 -2.18 21.75 -3.54
N HIS A 63 -1.14 22.06 -2.77
CA HIS A 63 -1.23 22.43 -1.36
C HIS A 63 -1.91 21.36 -0.46
N PHE A 64 -1.72 20.08 -0.78
CA PHE A 64 -2.24 18.99 0.03
C PHE A 64 -1.40 18.78 1.32
N VAL A 65 -2.01 18.99 2.48
CA VAL A 65 -1.29 19.09 3.78
C VAL A 65 -0.85 17.74 4.35
N SER A 66 -1.69 16.69 4.22
CA SER A 66 -1.39 15.35 4.78
C SER A 66 -0.33 14.58 3.99
N GLY A 67 0.04 15.13 2.85
CA GLY A 67 1.05 14.62 1.97
C GLY A 67 0.58 13.53 1.01
N ALA A 68 -0.10 12.51 1.50
CA ALA A 68 -0.91 11.63 0.67
C ALA A 68 -2.11 11.10 1.48
N MET A 69 -3.10 10.52 0.79
CA MET A 69 -4.32 10.01 1.40
C MET A 69 -4.92 8.87 0.58
N GLU A 70 -5.37 7.85 1.29
CA GLU A 70 -5.72 6.55 0.78
C GLU A 70 -7.19 6.39 0.35
N ASN A 71 -7.88 7.47 -0.03
CA ASN A 71 -9.31 7.42 -0.33
C ASN A 71 -9.66 6.24 -1.25
N THR A 72 -10.70 5.48 -0.90
CA THR A 72 -11.08 4.26 -1.61
C THR A 72 -11.25 4.52 -3.09
N THR A 73 -10.57 3.72 -3.93
CA THR A 73 -10.52 3.86 -5.40
C THR A 73 -9.80 5.10 -5.95
N ALA A 74 -9.35 6.05 -5.12
CA ALA A 74 -8.77 7.31 -5.59
C ALA A 74 -7.75 7.90 -4.61
N SER A 75 -6.50 7.42 -4.63
CA SER A 75 -5.46 7.97 -3.76
C SER A 75 -5.09 9.41 -4.15
N VAL A 76 -4.92 10.28 -3.16
CA VAL A 76 -4.57 11.69 -3.34
C VAL A 76 -3.13 11.91 -2.90
N PHE A 77 -2.35 12.68 -3.66
CA PHE A 77 -0.95 12.98 -3.40
C PHE A 77 -0.69 14.48 -3.38
N TYR A 78 0.33 14.91 -2.64
CA TYR A 78 0.87 16.26 -2.68
C TYR A 78 1.48 16.59 -4.06
N ASP A 79 1.61 17.88 -4.33
CA ASP A 79 2.14 18.42 -5.59
C ASP A 79 3.61 18.10 -5.87
N TYR A 80 4.47 17.99 -4.85
CA TYR A 80 5.86 17.53 -5.00
C TYR A 80 6.02 16.13 -5.64
N VAL A 81 4.97 15.30 -5.73
CA VAL A 81 5.07 14.01 -6.47
C VAL A 81 5.19 14.25 -7.97
N GLN A 82 4.79 15.43 -8.46
CA GLN A 82 4.92 15.83 -9.86
C GLN A 82 6.31 16.36 -10.15
N VAL A 83 7.16 15.45 -10.65
CA VAL A 83 8.53 15.74 -11.04
C VAL A 83 8.73 15.58 -12.55
N ASP A 84 9.65 16.36 -13.11
CA ASP A 84 10.04 16.24 -14.52
C ASP A 84 11.02 15.07 -14.74
N ALA A 85 11.35 14.81 -16.00
CA ALA A 85 12.25 13.71 -16.38
C ALA A 85 13.67 13.82 -15.81
N ARG A 86 14.13 15.04 -15.48
CA ARG A 86 15.45 15.26 -14.88
C ARG A 86 15.38 14.94 -13.39
N SER A 87 14.41 15.51 -12.67
CA SER A 87 14.22 15.28 -11.23
C SER A 87 13.91 13.81 -10.92
N LEU A 88 13.26 13.09 -11.84
CA LEU A 88 13.03 11.65 -11.71
C LEU A 88 14.30 10.80 -11.64
N GLN A 89 15.48 11.33 -11.96
CA GLN A 89 16.75 10.61 -11.77
C GLN A 89 17.21 10.60 -10.32
N ASP A 90 16.85 11.66 -9.58
CA ASP A 90 17.27 11.88 -8.20
C ASP A 90 16.17 11.51 -7.18
N GLU A 91 14.90 11.73 -7.55
CA GLU A 91 13.75 11.56 -6.66
C GLU A 91 12.70 10.59 -7.24
N HIS A 92 12.26 9.65 -6.40
CA HIS A 92 11.24 8.68 -6.75
C HIS A 92 10.19 8.60 -5.65
N HIS A 93 8.92 8.78 -6.02
CA HIS A 93 7.78 8.75 -5.10
C HIS A 93 7.08 7.37 -5.07
N GLU A 94 7.77 6.33 -5.55
CA GLU A 94 7.17 4.99 -5.66
C GLU A 94 6.83 4.39 -4.29
N SER A 95 7.55 4.75 -3.22
CA SER A 95 7.20 4.30 -1.86
C SER A 95 5.91 4.87 -1.35
N ILE A 96 5.66 6.17 -1.57
CA ILE A 96 4.41 6.78 -1.13
C ILE A 96 3.25 6.26 -1.98
N ILE A 97 3.47 6.08 -3.29
CA ILE A 97 2.48 5.45 -4.18
C ILE A 97 2.14 4.02 -3.71
N ALA A 98 3.16 3.21 -3.39
CA ALA A 98 2.96 1.85 -2.90
C ALA A 98 2.25 1.81 -1.54
N HIS A 99 2.56 2.75 -0.64
CA HIS A 99 1.90 2.93 0.66
C HIS A 99 0.41 3.19 0.48
N GLU A 100 0.05 4.22 -0.29
CA GLU A 100 -1.35 4.58 -0.55
C GLU A 100 -2.15 3.50 -1.30
N LEU A 101 -1.47 2.77 -2.18
CA LEU A 101 -2.09 1.66 -2.89
C LEU A 101 -2.37 0.48 -1.95
N MET A 102 -1.45 0.18 -1.04
CA MET A 102 -1.60 -0.91 -0.08
C MET A 102 -2.77 -0.69 0.87
N HIS A 103 -3.09 0.57 1.16
CA HIS A 103 -4.26 0.92 1.95
C HIS A 103 -5.59 0.46 1.35
N GLN A 104 -5.63 0.18 0.04
CA GLN A 104 -6.81 -0.39 -0.60
C GLN A 104 -7.20 -1.76 -0.03
N TRP A 105 -6.24 -2.48 0.59
CA TRP A 105 -6.50 -3.67 1.40
C TRP A 105 -6.54 -3.35 2.90
N PHE A 106 -5.56 -2.61 3.43
CA PHE A 106 -5.46 -2.30 4.86
C PHE A 106 -5.76 -0.83 5.15
N GLY A 107 -6.94 -0.55 5.69
CA GLY A 107 -7.54 0.77 5.80
C GLY A 107 -8.89 0.77 5.10
N ASN A 108 -8.94 0.35 3.84
CA ASN A 108 -10.17 0.38 3.04
C ASN A 108 -10.96 -0.93 3.06
N LEU A 109 -10.32 -2.08 2.80
CA LEU A 109 -11.00 -3.38 2.84
C LEU A 109 -11.12 -3.93 4.26
N VAL A 110 -10.03 -3.84 5.03
CA VAL A 110 -9.98 -4.15 6.46
C VAL A 110 -9.56 -2.90 7.21
N THR A 111 -10.44 -2.33 8.02
CA THR A 111 -10.15 -1.14 8.84
C THR A 111 -10.06 -1.49 10.31
N CYS A 112 -9.24 -0.75 11.05
CA CYS A 112 -9.25 -0.77 12.50
C CYS A 112 -10.63 -0.40 13.08
N GLU A 113 -11.01 -0.99 14.21
CA GLU A 113 -12.28 -0.72 14.88
C GLU A 113 -12.41 0.73 15.36
N ASN A 114 -11.30 1.30 15.83
CA ASN A 114 -11.24 2.66 16.32
C ASN A 114 -9.83 3.25 16.16
N TRP A 115 -9.72 4.57 16.36
CA TRP A 115 -8.49 5.33 16.17
C TRP A 115 -7.34 4.93 17.10
N ALA A 116 -7.59 4.29 18.23
CA ALA A 116 -6.51 3.79 19.08
C ALA A 116 -5.70 2.68 18.39
N TYR A 117 -6.28 2.03 17.37
CA TYR A 117 -5.67 1.00 16.56
C TYR A 117 -5.26 1.48 15.16
N ILE A 118 -5.11 2.80 14.95
CA ILE A 118 -4.72 3.39 13.66
C ILE A 118 -3.39 2.85 13.12
N THR A 119 -2.52 2.36 14.02
CA THR A 119 -1.28 1.68 13.65
C THR A 119 -1.50 0.46 12.76
N LEU A 120 -2.66 -0.21 12.86
CA LEU A 120 -3.02 -1.31 11.97
C LEU A 120 -3.25 -0.80 10.54
N ASN A 121 -3.85 0.37 10.37
CA ASN A 121 -4.07 0.95 9.06
C ASN A 121 -2.75 1.50 8.49
N GLU A 122 -1.89 2.15 9.30
CA GLU A 122 -0.73 2.89 8.81
C GLU A 122 0.59 2.10 8.76
N LEU A 123 0.89 1.26 9.77
CA LEU A 123 2.20 0.58 9.84
C LEU A 123 2.28 -0.65 8.93
N LEU A 124 1.15 -1.32 8.67
CA LEU A 124 1.10 -2.49 7.78
C LEU A 124 1.47 -2.13 6.33
N PRO A 125 0.93 -1.04 5.74
CA PRO A 125 1.36 -0.52 4.44
C PRO A 125 2.85 -0.20 4.36
N ILE A 126 3.40 0.47 5.37
CA ILE A 126 4.85 0.79 5.46
C ILE A 126 5.68 -0.49 5.41
N MET A 127 5.26 -1.51 6.17
CA MET A 127 5.99 -2.77 6.27
C MET A 127 5.97 -3.56 4.96
N LEU A 128 4.83 -3.63 4.26
CA LEU A 128 4.79 -4.36 2.99
C LEU A 128 5.46 -3.59 1.84
N ASN A 129 5.46 -2.27 1.87
CA ASN A 129 6.24 -1.44 0.95
C ASN A 129 7.75 -1.78 1.03
N ILE A 130 8.29 -1.94 2.24
CA ILE A 130 9.69 -2.35 2.44
C ILE A 130 9.95 -3.76 1.87
N LEU A 131 9.04 -4.71 2.13
CA LEU A 131 9.17 -6.09 1.65
C LEU A 131 8.99 -6.23 0.13
N GLY A 132 8.13 -5.41 -0.48
CA GLY A 132 7.85 -5.42 -1.91
C GLY A 132 8.88 -4.70 -2.77
N ARG A 133 9.69 -3.82 -2.17
CA ARG A 133 10.72 -3.05 -2.89
C ARG A 133 11.74 -3.91 -3.64
N ALA A 134 12.14 -5.07 -3.12
CA ALA A 134 13.15 -5.91 -3.78
C ALA A 134 12.72 -6.49 -5.14
N PRO A 135 11.55 -7.16 -5.27
CA PRO A 135 11.16 -7.81 -6.53
C PRO A 135 10.70 -6.85 -7.64
N ILE A 136 10.02 -5.75 -7.33
CA ILE A 136 9.53 -4.81 -8.35
C ILE A 136 10.58 -3.71 -8.65
N TRP A 137 11.59 -3.50 -7.80
CA TRP A 137 12.66 -2.50 -7.95
C TRP A 137 14.08 -3.10 -7.83
N PRO A 138 14.49 -4.04 -8.71
CA PRO A 138 15.81 -4.65 -8.62
C PRO A 138 16.93 -3.60 -8.75
N GLY A 139 17.89 -3.59 -7.81
CA GLY A 139 19.07 -2.73 -7.83
C GLY A 139 18.94 -1.38 -7.11
N ARG A 140 17.81 -1.08 -6.44
CA ARG A 140 17.64 0.16 -5.65
C ARG A 140 17.87 -0.11 -4.16
N SER A 141 19.12 0.00 -3.74
CA SER A 141 19.58 -0.33 -2.39
C SER A 141 19.41 0.82 -1.39
N HIS A 142 18.29 0.84 -0.67
CA HIS A 142 18.21 1.41 0.68
C HIS A 142 17.73 0.30 1.61
N TYR A 143 18.66 -0.58 1.99
CA TYR A 143 18.40 -1.73 2.85
C TYR A 143 18.68 -1.35 4.30
N LEU A 144 17.62 -1.12 5.08
CA LEU A 144 17.67 -1.24 6.53
C LEU A 144 16.43 -2.05 6.96
N GLY A 145 16.61 -3.36 7.20
CA GLY A 145 15.71 -4.09 8.09
C GLY A 145 15.08 -5.41 7.60
N LEU A 146 15.23 -5.83 6.34
CA LEU A 146 14.50 -7.01 5.83
C LEU A 146 14.71 -8.30 6.66
N GLU A 147 15.92 -8.54 7.15
CA GLU A 147 16.26 -9.76 7.89
C GLU A 147 15.75 -9.76 9.33
N HIS A 148 15.72 -8.59 10.00
CA HIS A 148 15.21 -8.48 11.36
C HIS A 148 13.68 -8.66 11.44
N TRP A 149 12.94 -8.29 10.40
CA TRP A 149 11.48 -8.26 10.43
C TRP A 149 10.79 -9.51 9.90
N GLN A 150 11.43 -10.28 9.00
CA GLN A 150 10.96 -11.64 8.68
C GLN A 150 10.85 -12.49 9.95
N ASN A 151 11.82 -12.34 10.87
CA ASN A 151 11.80 -12.98 12.17
C ASN A 151 10.62 -12.51 13.03
N TYR A 152 10.31 -11.20 13.02
CA TYR A 152 9.18 -10.63 13.78
C TYR A 152 7.81 -11.14 13.30
N LEU A 153 7.59 -11.21 11.98
CA LEU A 153 6.33 -11.74 11.40
C LEU A 153 6.22 -13.26 11.56
N SER A 154 7.33 -13.99 11.44
CA SER A 154 7.35 -15.42 11.72
C SER A 154 7.03 -15.72 13.19
N GLY A 155 7.37 -14.82 14.11
CA GLY A 155 6.98 -14.91 15.52
C GLY A 155 5.50 -14.61 15.78
N PHE A 156 4.85 -13.77 14.95
CA PHE A 156 3.43 -13.46 15.07
C PHE A 156 2.52 -14.54 14.44
N CYS A 157 2.98 -15.19 13.37
CA CYS A 157 2.25 -16.28 12.70
C CYS A 157 2.41 -17.66 13.38
N GLN A 158 3.31 -17.80 14.35
CA GLN A 158 3.38 -19.01 15.16
C GLN A 158 2.26 -18.98 16.21
N SER A 159 1.16 -19.69 15.93
CA SER A 159 0.27 -20.14 17.01
C SER A 159 1.13 -20.88 18.03
N PRO A 160 1.01 -20.64 19.35
CA PRO A 160 1.69 -21.47 20.33
C PRO A 160 1.30 -22.93 20.06
N PRO A 161 2.26 -23.89 20.14
CA PRO A 161 1.91 -25.29 20.01
C PRO A 161 0.82 -25.61 21.04
N ALA A 162 -0.24 -26.30 20.60
CA ALA A 162 -1.29 -26.76 21.50
C ALA A 162 -0.63 -27.49 22.67
N PRO A 163 -0.96 -27.15 23.94
CA PRO A 163 -0.33 -27.80 25.08
C PRO A 163 -0.59 -29.31 25.01
N SER A 164 0.48 -30.09 24.92
CA SER A 164 0.39 -31.55 24.99
C SER A 164 -0.06 -31.93 26.40
N SER A 165 -1.17 -32.66 26.49
CA SER A 165 -1.85 -33.16 27.69
C SER A 165 -2.60 -32.11 28.51
N ALA A 166 -3.92 -32.05 28.30
CA ALA A 166 -4.85 -31.49 29.27
C ALA A 166 -4.97 -32.49 30.45
N PRO A 167 -4.79 -32.07 31.72
CA PRO A 167 -5.16 -32.90 32.85
C PRO A 167 -6.70 -33.03 32.92
N ALA A 168 -7.18 -34.24 33.21
CA ALA A 168 -8.61 -34.52 33.35
C ALA A 168 -9.26 -33.62 34.41
N MET A 169 -10.42 -33.05 34.08
CA MET A 169 -11.20 -32.20 35.00
C MET A 169 -11.69 -33.01 36.21
N PRO A 170 -11.56 -32.52 37.45
CA PRO A 170 -12.18 -33.15 38.61
C PRO A 170 -13.69 -32.91 38.57
N THR A 171 -14.46 -33.99 38.71
CA THR A 171 -15.91 -33.98 38.94
C THR A 171 -16.24 -33.21 40.21
N LEU A 172 -17.05 -32.15 40.09
CA LEU A 172 -17.65 -31.42 41.20
C LEU A 172 -18.70 -32.32 41.89
N THR A 173 -18.42 -32.74 43.12
CA THR A 173 -19.41 -33.34 44.01
C THR A 173 -20.18 -32.22 44.71
N THR A 174 -21.50 -32.26 44.57
CA THR A 174 -22.48 -31.45 45.29
C THR A 174 -22.35 -31.61 46.81
N PHE A 175 -22.41 -30.49 47.54
CA PHE A 175 -22.92 -30.42 48.91
C PHE A 175 -23.93 -29.28 48.98
#